data_AF-A0A345XRM3-F1
#
_entry.id   AF-A0A345XRM3-F1
#
_cell.length_a   1.000
_cell.length_b   1.000
_cell.length_c   1.000
_cell.angle_alpha   90.00
_cell.angle_beta   90.00
_cell.angle_gamma   90.00
#
_symmetry.space_group_name_H-M   'P 1'
#
loop_
_entity.id
_entity.type
_entity.pdbx_description
1 polymer ?
#
loop_
_entity_poly.entity_id
_entity_poly.type
_entity_poly.pdbx_seq_one_letter_code
_entity_poly.pdbx_strand_id
1 'polypeptide(L)'
;MILKTFGWSFGVTAAGLALAAYFWGWEGFAVVAILSILEISLSFDNAVVNAGVLKKMNAFWQKIFLTIGILIAVFGMRLVFPVVIVAISASIGPVEAVQLALDEPDRYEQLVTDAHPSIAAFGGMFLLMIFLNFIFDDHEHKWIGWLERPLARLGKVDMLSVCIALIVLFVTAVTLATGAHQHGGAHVDKSATVLTAGILGLITYLMVAGLSGHFENKLEEEEEREHEEEEAAKRAGKDPTMVGLAGKAAFFMFLYLEVLDASFSFDGVIGAFAITNHIFWMALGLGIGAMYVRSLTVYLVRQGTLDDYVYLEHGAHYAIGALAALLLITIKYQISEVITGLLGVGLIAASFWSSVRRNRAIAAGGDDGGGGGGGDDGDDDAGDGGDDSEAKPEVPSGV
;
A
#
# COMPACT_ATOMS: atom_id res chain seq x y z
N MET A 1 -15.32 9.39 -17.86
CA MET A 1 -13.87 9.49 -17.55
C MET A 1 -13.12 8.20 -17.86
N ILE A 2 -13.62 7.02 -17.46
CA ILE A 2 -13.03 5.67 -17.67
C ILE A 2 -12.09 5.53 -18.89
N LEU A 3 -12.56 5.78 -20.12
CA LEU A 3 -11.74 5.67 -21.35
C LEU A 3 -10.46 6.54 -21.39
N LYS A 4 -10.40 7.65 -20.65
CA LYS A 4 -9.19 8.49 -20.52
C LYS A 4 -8.17 7.93 -19.51
N THR A 5 -8.61 7.09 -18.57
CA THR A 5 -7.73 6.47 -17.57
C THR A 5 -7.29 5.07 -18.01
N PHE A 6 -8.25 4.23 -18.44
CA PHE A 6 -8.02 2.84 -18.80
C PHE A 6 -7.79 2.61 -20.30
N GLY A 7 -7.88 3.65 -21.15
CA GLY A 7 -7.77 3.50 -22.61
C GLY A 7 -6.45 2.87 -23.07
N TRP A 8 -5.34 3.24 -22.43
CA TRP A 8 -4.04 2.58 -22.66
C TRP A 8 -4.04 1.13 -22.20
N SER A 9 -4.60 0.83 -21.03
CA SER A 9 -4.66 -0.51 -20.44
C SER A 9 -5.52 -1.46 -21.28
N PHE A 10 -6.66 -1.00 -21.79
CA PHE A 10 -7.46 -1.74 -22.78
C PHE A 10 -6.68 -1.98 -24.09
N GLY A 11 -5.95 -0.98 -24.58
CA GLY A 11 -5.10 -1.11 -25.78
C GLY A 11 -3.97 -2.13 -25.59
N VAL A 12 -3.26 -2.07 -24.46
CA VAL A 12 -2.20 -3.02 -24.07
C VAL A 12 -2.77 -4.42 -23.85
N THR A 13 -3.98 -4.54 -23.27
CA THR A 13 -4.66 -5.85 -23.13
C THR A 13 -4.99 -6.45 -24.48
N ALA A 14 -5.63 -5.67 -25.38
CA ALA A 14 -6.03 -6.15 -26.70
C ALA A 14 -4.79 -6.53 -27.55
N ALA A 15 -3.74 -5.70 -27.52
CA ALA A 15 -2.48 -6.00 -28.20
C ALA A 15 -1.78 -7.22 -27.58
N GLY A 16 -1.65 -7.30 -26.25
CA GLY A 16 -0.99 -8.39 -25.56
C GLY A 16 -1.69 -9.73 -25.75
N LEU A 17 -3.03 -9.79 -25.61
CA LEU A 17 -3.80 -10.99 -25.88
C LEU A 17 -3.77 -11.39 -27.36
N ALA A 18 -3.77 -10.44 -28.30
CA ALA A 18 -3.61 -10.74 -29.72
C ALA A 18 -2.20 -11.28 -30.05
N LEU A 19 -1.15 -10.73 -29.44
CA LEU A 19 0.22 -11.23 -29.55
C LEU A 19 0.35 -12.63 -28.95
N ALA A 20 -0.27 -12.88 -27.78
CA ALA A 20 -0.29 -14.20 -27.16
C ALA A 20 -1.01 -15.24 -28.03
N ALA A 21 -2.18 -14.88 -28.59
CA ALA A 21 -2.91 -15.73 -29.53
C ALA A 21 -2.12 -15.99 -30.84
N TYR A 22 -1.33 -15.02 -31.29
CA TYR A 22 -0.54 -15.13 -32.52
C TYR A 22 0.74 -15.97 -32.36
N PHE A 23 1.51 -15.78 -31.28
CA PHE A 23 2.77 -16.47 -31.05
C PHE A 23 2.63 -17.81 -30.30
N TRP A 24 1.60 -17.95 -29.45
CA TRP A 24 1.43 -19.09 -28.53
C TRP A 24 0.02 -19.70 -28.59
N GLY A 25 -0.79 -19.32 -29.58
CA GLY A 25 -2.11 -19.90 -29.83
C GLY A 25 -3.11 -19.66 -28.69
N TRP A 26 -4.15 -20.51 -28.67
CA TRP A 26 -5.23 -20.41 -27.68
C TRP A 26 -4.75 -20.65 -26.24
N GLU A 27 -3.73 -21.48 -26.06
CA GLU A 27 -3.15 -21.79 -24.74
C GLU A 27 -2.46 -20.56 -24.13
N GLY A 28 -1.53 -19.93 -24.86
CA GLY A 28 -0.89 -18.70 -24.40
C GLY A 28 -1.88 -17.54 -24.24
N PHE A 29 -2.89 -17.43 -25.10
CA PHE A 29 -4.00 -16.48 -24.89
C PHE A 29 -4.72 -16.72 -23.55
N ALA A 30 -5.10 -17.96 -23.27
CA ALA A 30 -5.84 -18.31 -22.06
C ALA A 30 -4.99 -18.09 -20.79
N VAL A 31 -3.72 -18.52 -20.79
CA VAL A 31 -2.81 -18.34 -19.66
C VAL A 31 -2.50 -16.86 -19.40
N VAL A 32 -2.19 -16.07 -20.44
CA VAL A 32 -1.96 -14.63 -20.30
C VAL A 32 -3.23 -13.91 -19.79
N ALA A 33 -4.42 -14.33 -20.22
CA ALA A 33 -5.69 -13.79 -19.70
C ALA A 33 -5.93 -14.15 -18.22
N ILE A 34 -5.68 -15.40 -17.82
CA ILE A 34 -5.80 -15.86 -16.43
C ILE A 34 -4.81 -15.10 -15.54
N LEU A 35 -3.54 -14.99 -15.94
CA LEU A 35 -2.51 -14.25 -15.23
C LEU A 35 -2.84 -12.75 -15.10
N SER A 36 -3.42 -12.14 -16.15
CA SER A 36 -3.91 -10.76 -16.10
C SER A 36 -5.01 -10.58 -15.04
N ILE A 37 -5.93 -11.54 -14.92
CA ILE A 37 -7.03 -11.50 -13.95
C ILE A 37 -6.51 -11.78 -12.53
N LEU A 38 -5.63 -12.77 -12.37
CA LEU A 38 -4.96 -13.09 -11.11
C LEU A 38 -4.28 -11.84 -10.54
N GLU A 39 -3.45 -11.20 -11.35
CA GLU A 39 -2.67 -10.03 -10.95
C GLU A 39 -3.54 -8.84 -10.55
N ILE A 40 -4.62 -8.56 -11.30
CA ILE A 40 -5.59 -7.50 -10.94
C ILE A 40 -6.27 -7.82 -9.60
N SER A 41 -6.48 -9.10 -9.30
CA SER A 41 -7.17 -9.55 -8.09
C SER A 41 -6.25 -9.54 -6.88
N LEU A 42 -5.00 -10.00 -7.02
CA LEU A 42 -3.96 -10.00 -5.98
C LEU A 42 -3.38 -8.61 -5.69
N SER A 43 -3.51 -7.65 -6.61
CA SER A 43 -3.00 -6.28 -6.44
C SER A 43 -4.08 -5.20 -6.39
N PHE A 44 -5.31 -5.54 -6.02
CA PHE A 44 -6.40 -4.56 -5.93
C PHE A 44 -6.27 -3.62 -4.74
N ASP A 45 -5.99 -4.16 -3.55
CA ASP A 45 -5.66 -3.42 -2.34
C ASP A 45 -4.38 -2.59 -2.51
N ASN A 46 -3.35 -3.14 -3.16
CA ASN A 46 -2.13 -2.41 -3.54
C ASN A 46 -2.47 -1.12 -4.31
N ALA A 47 -3.44 -1.17 -5.23
CA ALA A 47 -3.89 0.01 -5.96
C ALA A 47 -4.52 1.10 -5.06
N VAL A 48 -5.19 0.70 -3.98
CA VAL A 48 -5.81 1.58 -2.98
C VAL A 48 -4.77 2.17 -2.04
N VAL A 49 -3.85 1.36 -1.52
CA VAL A 49 -2.72 1.79 -0.67
C VAL A 49 -1.87 2.81 -1.42
N ASN A 50 -1.48 2.50 -2.66
CA ASN A 50 -0.75 3.42 -3.53
C ASN A 50 -1.50 4.73 -3.75
N ALA A 51 -2.84 4.72 -3.82
CA ALA A 51 -3.63 5.93 -4.00
C ALA A 51 -3.64 6.81 -2.72
N GLY A 52 -3.64 6.18 -1.53
CA GLY A 52 -3.54 6.87 -0.24
C GLY A 52 -2.22 7.62 -0.03
N VAL A 53 -1.13 7.14 -0.65
CA VAL A 53 0.17 7.84 -0.68
C VAL A 53 0.22 8.84 -1.83
N LEU A 54 -0.17 8.43 -3.05
CA LEU A 54 -0.10 9.25 -4.26
C LEU A 54 -0.94 10.54 -4.18
N LYS A 55 -2.04 10.54 -3.39
CA LYS A 55 -2.83 11.77 -3.11
C LYS A 55 -2.03 12.84 -2.35
N LYS A 56 -1.01 12.45 -1.57
CA LYS A 56 -0.12 13.35 -0.81
C LYS A 56 1.00 13.93 -1.67
N MET A 57 1.18 13.46 -2.91
CA MET A 57 2.25 13.90 -3.80
C MET A 57 1.79 15.01 -4.77
N ASN A 58 2.67 15.97 -5.05
CA ASN A 58 2.39 17.02 -6.03
C ASN A 58 2.27 16.49 -7.47
N ALA A 59 1.68 17.29 -8.37
CA ALA A 59 1.33 16.88 -9.73
C ALA A 59 2.54 16.46 -10.60
N PHE A 60 3.77 16.91 -10.28
CA PHE A 60 4.98 16.44 -10.95
C PHE A 60 5.30 15.01 -10.55
N TRP A 61 5.33 14.71 -9.25
CA TRP A 61 5.60 13.36 -8.76
C TRP A 61 4.51 12.35 -9.09
N GLN A 62 3.23 12.78 -9.10
CA GLN A 62 2.16 11.99 -9.69
C GLN A 62 2.46 11.63 -11.15
N LYS A 63 2.98 12.56 -11.95
CA LYS A 63 3.34 12.28 -13.35
C LYS A 63 4.55 11.34 -13.48
N ILE A 64 5.53 11.41 -12.57
CA ILE A 64 6.69 10.49 -12.52
C ILE A 64 6.24 9.07 -12.19
N PHE A 65 5.44 8.89 -11.13
CA PHE A 65 4.86 7.59 -10.76
C PHE A 65 4.06 6.97 -11.92
N LEU A 66 3.32 7.79 -12.67
CA LEU A 66 2.50 7.37 -13.81
C LEU A 66 3.24 7.28 -15.15
N THR A 67 4.58 7.35 -15.14
CA THR A 67 5.41 7.15 -16.34
C THR A 67 6.60 6.24 -16.04
N ILE A 68 7.47 6.64 -15.12
CA ILE A 68 8.63 5.86 -14.67
C ILE A 68 8.17 4.75 -13.73
N GLY A 69 7.29 5.04 -12.77
CA GLY A 69 6.77 4.05 -11.83
C GLY A 69 5.89 2.96 -12.46
N ILE A 70 5.35 3.19 -13.66
CA ILE A 70 4.73 2.13 -14.47
C ILE A 70 5.80 1.21 -15.05
N LEU A 71 6.90 1.76 -15.57
CA LEU A 71 8.01 0.97 -16.13
C LEU A 71 8.72 0.15 -15.04
N ILE A 72 8.92 0.72 -13.84
CA ILE A 72 9.50 0.01 -12.70
C ILE A 72 8.55 -1.10 -12.22
N ALA A 73 7.26 -0.85 -12.04
CA ALA A 73 6.32 -1.91 -11.69
C ALA A 73 6.26 -3.04 -12.73
N VAL A 74 6.10 -2.71 -14.02
CA VAL A 74 5.89 -3.70 -15.10
C VAL A 74 7.17 -4.48 -15.42
N PHE A 75 8.31 -3.81 -15.58
CA PHE A 75 9.57 -4.46 -16.00
C PHE A 75 10.55 -4.65 -14.84
N GLY A 76 10.70 -3.64 -13.99
CA GLY A 76 11.56 -3.71 -12.81
C GLY A 76 11.14 -4.85 -11.87
N MET A 77 9.90 -4.82 -11.38
CA MET A 77 9.50 -5.74 -10.30
C MET A 77 9.06 -7.13 -10.76
N ARG A 78 8.58 -7.28 -12.01
CA ARG A 78 8.04 -8.56 -12.52
C ARG A 78 8.98 -9.30 -13.48
N LEU A 79 10.01 -8.64 -14.01
CA LEU A 79 11.02 -9.27 -14.89
C LEU A 79 12.44 -9.15 -14.32
N VAL A 80 12.89 -7.95 -13.96
CA VAL A 80 14.28 -7.74 -13.49
C VAL A 80 14.49 -8.24 -12.06
N PHE A 81 13.55 -7.99 -11.14
CA PHE A 81 13.70 -8.34 -9.73
C PHE A 81 13.80 -9.84 -9.47
N PRO A 82 12.96 -10.73 -10.04
CA PRO A 82 13.14 -12.18 -9.92
C PRO A 82 14.51 -12.65 -10.42
N VAL A 83 15.01 -12.08 -11.53
CA VAL A 83 16.34 -12.39 -12.07
C VAL A 83 17.46 -11.93 -11.13
N VAL A 84 17.34 -10.74 -10.55
CA VAL A 84 18.30 -10.20 -9.55
C VAL A 84 18.29 -11.05 -8.27
N ILE A 85 17.11 -11.47 -7.80
CA ILE A 85 16.96 -12.39 -6.68
C ILE A 85 17.68 -13.72 -6.96
N VAL A 86 17.47 -14.33 -8.12
CA VAL A 86 18.11 -15.61 -8.48
C VAL A 86 19.63 -15.46 -8.65
N ALA A 87 20.10 -14.36 -9.25
CA ALA A 87 21.53 -14.06 -9.34
C ALA A 87 22.19 -13.98 -7.96
N ILE A 88 21.53 -13.33 -6.99
CA ILE A 88 22.03 -13.22 -5.60
C ILE A 88 21.91 -14.55 -4.85
N SER A 89 20.75 -15.24 -4.92
CA SER A 89 20.47 -16.44 -4.13
C SER A 89 21.28 -17.65 -4.59
N ALA A 90 21.47 -17.82 -5.90
CA ALA A 90 22.29 -18.87 -6.49
C ALA A 90 23.77 -18.47 -6.67
N SER A 91 24.12 -17.20 -6.43
CA SER A 91 25.47 -16.63 -6.64
C SER A 91 25.96 -16.78 -8.09
N ILE A 92 25.07 -16.58 -9.06
CA ILE A 92 25.35 -16.63 -10.51
C ILE A 92 25.31 -15.22 -11.12
N GLY A 93 25.90 -15.03 -12.29
CA GLY A 93 25.86 -13.76 -13.02
C GLY A 93 24.44 -13.38 -13.45
N PRO A 94 24.06 -12.08 -13.49
CA PRO A 94 22.73 -11.67 -13.94
C PRO A 94 22.38 -12.13 -15.37
N VAL A 95 23.38 -12.29 -16.25
CA VAL A 95 23.19 -12.84 -17.60
C VAL A 95 22.92 -14.35 -17.55
N GLU A 96 23.59 -15.07 -16.65
CA GLU A 96 23.40 -16.51 -16.43
C GLU A 96 22.01 -16.78 -15.81
N ALA A 97 21.53 -15.90 -14.92
CA ALA A 97 20.16 -15.96 -14.39
C ALA A 97 19.09 -15.73 -15.48
N VAL A 98 19.34 -14.85 -16.47
CA VAL A 98 18.45 -14.69 -17.64
C VAL A 98 18.50 -15.93 -18.55
N GLN A 99 19.68 -16.51 -18.77
CA GLN A 99 19.82 -17.76 -19.55
C GLN A 99 19.07 -18.92 -18.88
N LEU A 100 19.26 -19.11 -17.57
CA LEU A 100 18.55 -20.13 -16.79
C LEU A 100 17.02 -19.96 -16.89
N ALA A 101 16.52 -18.72 -16.87
CA ALA A 101 15.09 -18.41 -17.01
C ALA A 101 14.51 -18.71 -18.41
N LEU A 102 15.35 -18.93 -19.42
CA LEU A 102 14.97 -19.24 -20.79
C LEU A 102 15.20 -20.73 -21.14
N ASP A 103 16.34 -21.28 -20.69
CA ASP A 103 16.83 -22.61 -21.06
C ASP A 103 16.42 -23.69 -20.03
N GLU A 104 16.27 -23.34 -18.75
CA GLU A 104 15.89 -24.26 -17.66
C GLU A 104 14.77 -23.66 -16.74
N PRO A 105 13.57 -23.39 -17.28
CA PRO A 105 12.53 -22.63 -16.56
C PRO A 105 12.09 -23.28 -15.23
N ASP A 106 12.03 -24.60 -15.13
CA ASP A 106 11.70 -25.32 -13.89
C ASP A 106 12.82 -25.19 -12.83
N ARG A 107 14.08 -25.04 -13.27
CA ARG A 107 15.22 -24.79 -12.37
C ARG A 107 15.26 -23.34 -11.92
N TYR A 108 14.79 -22.42 -12.77
CA TYR A 108 14.59 -21.02 -12.41
C TYR A 108 13.44 -20.86 -11.40
N GLU A 109 12.28 -21.53 -11.60
CA GLU A 109 11.19 -21.61 -10.63
C GLU A 109 11.73 -22.02 -9.24
N GLN A 110 12.43 -23.16 -9.17
CA GLN A 110 13.05 -23.66 -7.94
C GLN A 110 13.85 -22.60 -7.18
N LEU A 111 14.69 -21.83 -7.87
CA LEU A 111 15.55 -20.81 -7.24
C LEU A 111 14.78 -19.56 -6.80
N VAL A 112 13.66 -19.22 -7.45
CA VAL A 112 12.74 -18.17 -6.97
C VAL A 112 11.95 -18.68 -5.75
N THR A 113 11.41 -19.90 -5.79
CA THR A 113 10.70 -20.52 -4.66
C THR A 113 11.61 -20.70 -3.44
N ASP A 114 12.85 -21.16 -3.62
CA ASP A 114 13.77 -21.38 -2.50
C ASP A 114 14.30 -20.07 -1.88
N ALA A 115 14.16 -18.95 -2.60
CA ALA A 115 14.39 -17.59 -2.13
C ALA A 115 13.15 -16.94 -1.47
N HIS A 116 11.92 -17.45 -1.68
CA HIS A 116 10.71 -16.90 -1.06
C HIS A 116 10.85 -16.62 0.45
N PRO A 117 11.45 -17.49 1.29
CA PRO A 117 11.62 -17.20 2.72
C PRO A 117 12.41 -15.92 3.04
N SER A 118 13.34 -15.46 2.20
CA SER A 118 14.03 -14.18 2.43
C SER A 118 13.15 -12.99 2.03
N ILE A 119 12.43 -13.10 0.93
CA ILE A 119 11.61 -12.00 0.38
C ILE A 119 10.35 -11.81 1.22
N ALA A 120 9.69 -12.89 1.63
CA ALA A 120 8.55 -12.86 2.52
C ALA A 120 8.92 -12.32 3.92
N ALA A 121 10.14 -12.57 4.39
CA ALA A 121 10.67 -11.92 5.60
C ALA A 121 10.96 -10.43 5.38
N PHE A 122 11.61 -10.04 4.28
CA PHE A 122 11.91 -8.64 3.95
C PHE A 122 10.64 -7.80 3.78
N GLY A 123 9.77 -8.21 2.85
CA GLY A 123 8.49 -7.56 2.55
C GLY A 123 7.53 -7.64 3.73
N GLY A 124 7.37 -8.80 4.35
CA GLY A 124 6.52 -8.98 5.54
C GLY A 124 6.91 -8.04 6.69
N MET A 125 8.20 -7.84 6.95
CA MET A 125 8.65 -6.88 7.97
C MET A 125 8.49 -5.41 7.57
N PHE A 126 8.70 -5.06 6.29
CA PHE A 126 8.46 -3.71 5.77
C PHE A 126 6.96 -3.33 5.85
N LEU A 127 6.09 -4.23 5.39
CA LEU A 127 4.63 -4.06 5.40
C LEU A 127 4.05 -4.10 6.82
N LEU A 128 4.60 -4.93 7.72
CA LEU A 128 4.22 -4.94 9.13
C LEU A 128 4.52 -3.58 9.80
N MET A 129 5.63 -2.92 9.47
CA MET A 129 5.93 -1.59 10.01
C MET A 129 4.95 -0.52 9.51
N ILE A 130 4.50 -0.59 8.26
CA ILE A 130 3.44 0.29 7.73
C ILE A 130 2.14 0.09 8.53
N PHE A 131 1.72 -1.17 8.72
CA PHE A 131 0.51 -1.48 9.49
C PHE A 131 0.62 -1.07 10.97
N LEU A 132 1.76 -1.33 11.63
CA LEU A 132 1.96 -0.98 13.03
C LEU A 132 1.98 0.53 13.27
N ASN A 133 2.59 1.31 12.37
CA ASN A 133 2.56 2.76 12.48
C ASN A 133 1.14 3.32 12.20
N PHE A 134 0.41 2.76 11.23
CA PHE A 134 -0.99 3.14 10.99
C PHE A 134 -1.90 2.84 12.19
N ILE A 135 -1.82 1.63 12.77
CA ILE A 135 -2.74 1.18 13.83
C ILE A 135 -2.48 1.85 15.20
N PHE A 136 -1.33 2.52 15.33
CA PHE A 136 -0.93 3.28 16.50
C PHE A 136 -1.14 4.80 16.37
N ASP A 137 -1.46 5.31 15.18
CA ASP A 137 -1.74 6.74 14.97
C ASP A 137 -3.22 7.09 15.21
N ASP A 138 -3.49 8.29 15.75
CA ASP A 138 -4.79 8.68 16.31
C ASP A 138 -5.73 9.33 15.29
N HIS A 139 -6.04 8.58 14.23
CA HIS A 139 -6.91 8.97 13.11
C HIS A 139 -8.28 9.57 13.56
N GLU A 140 -8.71 10.69 12.95
CA GLU A 140 -10.00 11.35 13.26
C GLU A 140 -11.19 10.38 13.13
N HIS A 141 -11.12 9.52 12.12
CA HIS A 141 -12.10 8.47 11.88
C HIS A 141 -11.49 7.13 12.25
N LYS A 142 -12.33 6.19 12.70
CA LYS A 142 -11.89 4.86 13.15
C LYS A 142 -12.87 3.79 12.68
N TRP A 143 -12.39 2.74 12.00
CA TRP A 143 -13.26 1.73 11.38
C TRP A 143 -13.63 0.63 12.38
N ILE A 144 -12.62 0.00 12.98
CA ILE A 144 -12.74 -0.99 14.05
C ILE A 144 -12.49 -0.30 15.39
N GLY A 145 -13.35 0.66 15.73
CA GLY A 145 -13.13 1.59 16.85
C GLY A 145 -12.95 0.97 18.25
N TRP A 146 -13.30 -0.29 18.47
CA TRP A 146 -13.00 -1.01 19.72
C TRP A 146 -11.55 -1.50 19.81
N LEU A 147 -10.89 -1.70 18.66
CA LEU A 147 -9.52 -2.17 18.49
C LEU A 147 -8.57 -0.98 18.27
N GLU A 148 -8.95 -0.02 17.42
CA GLU A 148 -8.13 1.15 17.09
C GLU A 148 -7.96 2.11 18.29
N ARG A 149 -9.02 2.34 19.10
CA ARG A 149 -8.95 3.24 20.27
C ARG A 149 -7.96 2.83 21.37
N PRO A 150 -7.82 1.55 21.77
CA PRO A 150 -6.76 1.16 22.70
C PRO A 150 -5.38 1.11 22.05
N LEU A 151 -5.27 0.77 20.75
CA LEU A 151 -3.97 0.72 20.05
C LEU A 151 -3.37 2.12 19.84
N ALA A 152 -4.17 3.13 19.45
CA ALA A 152 -3.72 4.53 19.35
C ALA A 152 -3.18 5.11 20.68
N ARG A 153 -3.60 4.58 21.84
CA ARG A 153 -3.02 4.98 23.14
C ARG A 153 -1.60 4.42 23.36
N LEU A 154 -1.28 3.29 22.72
CA LEU A 154 0.04 2.66 22.78
C LEU A 154 1.04 3.33 21.81
N GLY A 155 0.56 4.03 20.79
CA GLY A 155 1.38 4.84 19.87
C GLY A 155 2.15 5.99 20.52
N LYS A 156 1.82 6.35 21.76
CA LYS A 156 2.57 7.33 22.59
C LYS A 156 3.96 6.82 23.07
N VAL A 157 4.49 5.79 22.42
CA VAL A 157 5.78 5.17 22.70
C VAL A 157 6.48 4.98 21.37
N ASP A 158 7.32 5.94 20.99
CA ASP A 158 7.88 6.17 19.64
C ASP A 158 8.62 4.96 19.01
N MET A 159 8.96 3.96 19.81
CA MET A 159 9.68 2.74 19.38
C MET A 159 8.84 1.45 19.50
N LEU A 160 7.56 1.53 19.89
CA LEU A 160 6.75 0.34 20.14
C LEU A 160 6.54 -0.51 18.89
N SER A 161 6.29 0.12 17.73
CA SER A 161 6.19 -0.57 16.43
C SER A 161 7.45 -1.38 16.14
N VAL A 162 8.63 -0.78 16.35
CA VAL A 162 9.94 -1.43 16.12
C VAL A 162 10.15 -2.59 17.09
N CYS A 163 9.79 -2.42 18.37
CA CYS A 163 9.87 -3.49 19.37
C CYS A 163 8.94 -4.67 19.01
N ILE A 164 7.69 -4.41 18.62
CA ILE A 164 6.74 -5.46 18.22
C ILE A 164 7.20 -6.14 16.93
N ALA A 165 7.68 -5.38 15.94
CA ALA A 165 8.25 -5.90 14.71
C ALA A 165 9.44 -6.84 15.00
N LEU A 166 10.39 -6.44 15.85
CA LEU A 166 11.51 -7.30 16.24
C LEU A 166 11.07 -8.57 17.00
N ILE A 167 10.05 -8.48 17.85
CA ILE A 167 9.47 -9.66 18.53
C ILE A 167 8.81 -10.60 17.52
N VAL A 168 8.01 -10.08 16.59
CA VAL A 168 7.36 -10.87 15.52
C VAL A 168 8.41 -11.53 14.64
N LEU A 169 9.45 -10.80 14.22
CA LEU A 169 10.55 -11.36 13.42
C LEU A 169 11.29 -12.48 14.17
N PHE A 170 11.60 -12.28 15.45
CA PHE A 170 12.25 -13.31 16.27
C PHE A 170 11.37 -14.56 16.40
N VAL A 171 10.06 -14.40 16.67
CA VAL A 171 9.11 -15.52 16.77
C VAL A 171 8.99 -16.26 15.43
N THR A 172 8.87 -15.54 14.31
CA THR A 172 8.84 -16.11 12.96
C THR A 172 10.11 -16.89 12.66
N ALA A 173 11.28 -16.37 13.02
CA ALA A 173 12.54 -17.08 12.85
C ALA A 173 12.55 -18.41 13.64
N VAL A 174 12.27 -18.40 14.94
CA VAL A 174 12.40 -19.61 15.76
C VAL A 174 11.27 -20.64 15.56
N THR A 175 10.09 -20.26 15.04
CA THR A 175 8.93 -21.17 14.92
C THR A 175 8.53 -21.53 13.49
N LEU A 176 8.75 -20.63 12.52
CA LEU A 176 8.37 -20.81 11.12
C LEU A 176 9.59 -21.10 10.24
N ALA A 177 10.63 -20.27 10.34
CA ALA A 177 11.83 -20.40 9.50
C ALA A 177 12.68 -21.65 9.81
N THR A 178 12.58 -22.22 11.02
CA THR A 178 13.21 -23.50 11.42
C THR A 178 12.72 -24.71 10.62
N GLY A 179 11.60 -24.58 9.91
CA GLY A 179 11.12 -25.56 8.93
C GLY A 179 10.49 -24.83 7.76
N ALA A 180 11.26 -23.94 7.12
CA ALA A 180 10.78 -23.17 5.99
C ALA A 180 10.53 -24.07 4.77
N HIS A 181 9.47 -23.77 4.03
CA HIS A 181 9.09 -24.51 2.84
C HIS A 181 10.09 -24.27 1.70
N GLN A 182 10.40 -25.31 0.93
CA GLN A 182 11.25 -25.29 -0.26
C GLN A 182 10.54 -25.99 -1.43
N HIS A 183 10.99 -25.73 -2.65
CA HIS A 183 10.39 -26.35 -3.84
C HIS A 183 10.39 -27.88 -3.72
N GLY A 184 9.31 -28.53 -4.17
CA GLY A 184 9.10 -29.98 -4.03
C GLY A 184 8.68 -30.44 -2.62
N GLY A 185 8.37 -29.52 -1.70
CA GLY A 185 7.80 -29.84 -0.38
C GLY A 185 8.82 -30.20 0.71
N ALA A 186 10.13 -30.09 0.42
CA ALA A 186 11.17 -30.19 1.43
C ALA A 186 11.05 -29.05 2.46
N HIS A 187 11.52 -29.29 3.68
CA HIS A 187 11.55 -28.30 4.75
C HIS A 187 12.99 -28.12 5.23
N VAL A 188 13.47 -26.88 5.29
CA VAL A 188 14.87 -26.52 5.59
C VAL A 188 14.91 -25.37 6.59
N ASP A 189 15.89 -25.38 7.49
CA ASP A 189 16.11 -24.26 8.40
C ASP A 189 16.67 -23.05 7.61
N LYS A 190 15.86 -21.98 7.55
CA LYS A 190 16.19 -20.68 6.96
C LYS A 190 16.22 -19.58 8.03
N SER A 191 16.30 -19.91 9.33
CA SER A 191 16.18 -18.94 10.43
C SER A 191 17.16 -17.78 10.33
N ALA A 192 18.42 -18.05 9.99
CA ALA A 192 19.42 -17.00 9.77
C ALA A 192 19.09 -16.10 8.57
N THR A 193 18.59 -16.69 7.47
CA THR A 193 18.16 -15.96 6.27
C THR A 193 16.96 -15.06 6.57
N VAL A 194 15.97 -15.57 7.30
CA VAL A 194 14.77 -14.84 7.71
C VAL A 194 15.10 -13.69 8.67
N LEU A 195 15.96 -13.92 9.67
CA LEU A 195 16.44 -12.85 10.56
C LEU A 195 17.15 -11.75 9.77
N THR A 196 18.13 -12.10 8.93
CA THR A 196 18.88 -11.11 8.15
C THR A 196 17.98 -10.33 7.19
N ALA A 197 17.11 -11.01 6.45
CA ALA A 197 16.23 -10.36 5.47
C ALA A 197 15.13 -9.52 6.13
N GLY A 198 14.54 -9.98 7.24
CA GLY A 198 13.57 -9.19 8.01
C GLY A 198 14.19 -7.98 8.69
N ILE A 199 15.44 -8.07 9.18
CA ILE A 199 16.20 -6.91 9.68
C ILE A 199 16.47 -5.93 8.53
N LEU A 200 16.82 -6.41 7.33
CA LEU A 200 16.99 -5.55 6.16
C LEU A 200 15.67 -4.87 5.75
N GLY A 201 14.53 -5.57 5.80
CA GLY A 201 13.20 -4.97 5.55
C GLY A 201 12.85 -3.88 6.55
N LEU A 202 13.10 -4.12 7.84
CA LEU A 202 12.94 -3.13 8.91
C LEU A 202 13.88 -1.93 8.75
N ILE A 203 15.14 -2.15 8.37
CA ILE A 203 16.11 -1.07 8.07
C ILE A 203 15.66 -0.27 6.85
N THR A 204 15.20 -0.92 5.77
CA THR A 204 14.65 -0.25 4.58
C THR A 204 13.45 0.61 4.95
N TYR A 205 12.52 0.10 5.78
CA TYR A 205 11.39 0.89 6.28
C TYR A 205 11.87 2.13 7.05
N LEU A 206 12.73 1.94 8.06
CA LEU A 206 13.21 3.02 8.92
C LEU A 206 14.03 4.08 8.16
N MET A 207 14.81 3.68 7.15
CA MET A 207 15.50 4.63 6.27
C MET A 207 14.50 5.41 5.42
N VAL A 208 13.57 4.75 4.73
CA VAL A 208 12.66 5.42 3.80
C VAL A 208 11.67 6.32 4.54
N ALA A 209 10.98 5.80 5.56
CA ALA A 209 10.00 6.57 6.35
C ALA A 209 10.67 7.65 7.21
N GLY A 210 11.81 7.33 7.86
CA GLY A 210 12.54 8.28 8.71
C GLY A 210 13.19 9.42 7.92
N LEU A 211 13.63 9.18 6.68
CA LEU A 211 14.06 10.26 5.79
C LEU A 211 12.88 11.06 5.26
N SER A 212 11.74 10.42 4.92
CA SER A 212 10.53 11.13 4.48
C SER A 212 10.09 12.16 5.53
N GLY A 213 9.85 11.74 6.78
CA GLY A 213 9.43 12.65 7.87
C GLY A 213 10.45 13.77 8.18
N HIS A 214 11.76 13.49 8.13
CA HIS A 214 12.78 14.53 8.34
C HIS A 214 12.85 15.55 7.18
N PHE A 215 12.50 15.14 5.97
CA PHE A 215 12.39 16.06 4.83
C PHE A 215 11.01 16.73 4.73
N GLU A 216 9.94 16.12 5.22
CA GLU A 216 8.58 16.67 5.26
C GLU A 216 8.49 17.88 6.20
N ASN A 217 8.94 17.78 7.45
CA ASN A 217 8.92 18.93 8.37
C ASN A 217 9.77 20.11 7.84
N LYS A 218 10.90 19.81 7.20
CA LYS A 218 11.72 20.84 6.52
C LYS A 218 11.09 21.38 5.26
N LEU A 219 10.17 20.64 4.65
CA LEU A 219 9.44 21.08 3.49
C LEU A 219 8.25 21.94 3.83
N GLU A 220 7.58 21.72 4.96
CA GLU A 220 6.61 22.69 5.47
C GLU A 220 7.35 24.01 5.78
N GLU A 221 8.50 23.95 6.48
CA GLU A 221 9.37 25.11 6.72
C GLU A 221 9.92 25.79 5.45
N GLU A 222 10.03 25.10 4.31
CA GLU A 222 10.57 25.66 3.05
C GLU A 222 9.46 26.01 2.03
N GLU A 223 8.32 25.33 2.00
CA GLU A 223 7.15 25.65 1.16
C GLU A 223 6.41 26.88 1.70
N GLU A 224 6.35 27.09 3.02
CA GLU A 224 5.90 28.38 3.58
C GLU A 224 6.78 29.54 3.08
N ARG A 225 8.09 29.32 2.98
CA ARG A 225 9.07 30.34 2.56
C ARG A 225 9.10 30.53 1.05
N GLU A 226 8.96 29.45 0.26
CA GLU A 226 8.73 29.58 -1.19
C GLU A 226 7.40 30.30 -1.44
N HIS A 227 6.34 30.09 -0.64
CA HIS A 227 5.10 30.88 -0.72
C HIS A 227 5.29 32.36 -0.36
N GLU A 228 6.02 32.69 0.71
CA GLU A 228 6.37 34.09 1.05
C GLU A 228 7.22 34.76 -0.04
N GLU A 229 8.21 34.06 -0.59
CA GLU A 229 9.06 34.55 -1.68
C GLU A 229 8.30 34.66 -3.00
N GLU A 230 7.34 33.77 -3.29
CA GLU A 230 6.50 33.83 -4.48
C GLU A 230 5.45 34.95 -4.37
N GLU A 231 4.85 35.16 -3.20
CA GLU A 231 4.05 36.36 -2.86
C GLU A 231 4.88 37.64 -3.08
N ALA A 232 6.11 37.67 -2.56
CA ALA A 232 7.02 38.81 -2.73
C ALA A 232 7.44 39.01 -4.21
N ALA A 233 7.70 37.95 -4.95
CA ALA A 233 8.05 37.99 -6.38
C ALA A 233 6.87 38.45 -7.24
N LYS A 234 5.65 37.98 -6.96
CA LYS A 234 4.40 38.44 -7.58
C LYS A 234 4.15 39.93 -7.31
N ARG A 235 4.34 40.38 -6.06
CA ARG A 235 4.31 41.81 -5.67
C ARG A 235 5.41 42.64 -6.34
N ALA A 236 6.55 42.04 -6.67
CA ALA A 236 7.71 42.68 -7.32
C ALA A 236 7.77 42.53 -8.85
N GLY A 237 6.79 41.86 -9.48
CA GLY A 237 6.74 41.67 -10.93
C GLY A 237 7.85 40.78 -11.51
N LYS A 238 8.31 39.77 -10.76
CA LYS A 238 9.30 38.77 -11.22
C LYS A 238 8.67 37.39 -11.35
N ASP A 239 9.07 36.64 -12.38
CA ASP A 239 8.79 35.20 -12.45
C ASP A 239 9.56 34.44 -11.34
N PRO A 240 8.89 33.56 -10.58
CA PRO A 240 9.52 32.81 -9.49
C PRO A 240 10.35 31.61 -10.00
N THR A 241 11.54 31.42 -9.43
CA THR A 241 12.41 30.27 -9.69
C THR A 241 12.29 29.23 -8.57
N MET A 242 11.27 28.37 -8.62
CA MET A 242 11.13 27.23 -7.68
C MET A 242 12.16 26.14 -8.00
N VAL A 243 13.12 25.87 -7.11
CA VAL A 243 14.06 24.75 -7.26
C VAL A 243 14.55 24.17 -5.92
N GLY A 244 14.01 23.01 -5.56
CA GLY A 244 14.90 21.85 -5.38
C GLY A 244 14.65 20.94 -4.17
N LEU A 245 14.09 21.42 -3.06
CA LEU A 245 13.91 20.58 -1.87
C LEU A 245 12.57 19.83 -1.84
N ALA A 246 11.50 20.36 -2.44
CA ALA A 246 10.24 19.62 -2.65
C ALA A 246 10.42 18.37 -3.54
N GLY A 247 11.54 18.30 -4.27
CA GLY A 247 11.99 17.09 -4.95
C GLY A 247 12.46 15.96 -4.03
N LYS A 248 12.80 16.21 -2.76
CA LYS A 248 13.46 15.23 -1.89
C LYS A 248 12.50 14.36 -1.09
N ALA A 249 11.58 14.93 -0.28
CA ALA A 249 10.60 14.09 0.42
C ALA A 249 9.72 13.33 -0.57
N ALA A 250 9.24 13.99 -1.64
CA ALA A 250 8.45 13.33 -2.66
C ALA A 250 9.25 12.29 -3.49
N PHE A 251 10.59 12.38 -3.55
CA PHE A 251 11.44 11.27 -4.03
C PHE A 251 11.49 10.12 -3.01
N PHE A 252 11.56 10.37 -1.71
CA PHE A 252 11.47 9.31 -0.69
C PHE A 252 10.09 8.66 -0.63
N MET A 253 9.00 9.42 -0.79
CA MET A 253 7.65 8.87 -1.00
C MET A 253 7.52 8.07 -2.31
N PHE A 254 8.23 8.48 -3.38
CA PHE A 254 8.30 7.70 -4.61
C PHE A 254 9.07 6.38 -4.42
N LEU A 255 10.20 6.40 -3.70
CA LEU A 255 10.93 5.18 -3.32
C LEU A 255 10.08 4.30 -2.39
N TYR A 256 9.33 4.89 -1.46
CA TYR A 256 8.38 4.18 -0.59
C TYR A 256 7.34 3.43 -1.42
N LEU A 257 6.71 4.10 -2.39
CA LEU A 257 5.77 3.49 -3.33
C LEU A 257 6.40 2.31 -4.08
N GLU A 258 7.55 2.50 -4.72
CA GLU A 258 8.16 1.42 -5.52
C GLU A 258 8.69 0.25 -4.64
N VAL A 259 9.08 0.47 -3.38
CA VAL A 259 9.46 -0.61 -2.43
C VAL A 259 8.23 -1.34 -1.87
N LEU A 260 7.11 -0.63 -1.70
CA LEU A 260 5.82 -1.17 -1.32
C LEU A 260 5.24 -2.03 -2.47
N ASP A 261 5.26 -1.51 -3.70
CA ASP A 261 4.94 -2.26 -4.91
C ASP A 261 5.86 -3.47 -5.08
N ALA A 262 7.15 -3.34 -4.80
CA ALA A 262 8.10 -4.45 -4.83
C ALA A 262 7.67 -5.57 -3.87
N SER A 263 7.39 -5.20 -2.63
CA SER A 263 6.99 -6.13 -1.55
C SER A 263 5.72 -6.91 -1.90
N PHE A 264 4.73 -6.26 -2.53
CA PHE A 264 3.49 -6.92 -2.93
C PHE A 264 3.57 -7.68 -4.27
N SER A 265 4.38 -7.21 -5.23
CA SER A 265 4.45 -7.80 -6.56
C SER A 265 5.05 -9.20 -6.60
N PHE A 266 5.77 -9.61 -5.55
CA PHE A 266 6.41 -10.91 -5.50
C PHE A 266 5.41 -12.07 -5.40
N ASP A 267 4.31 -11.89 -4.65
CA ASP A 267 3.26 -12.91 -4.52
C ASP A 267 2.53 -13.12 -5.85
N GLY A 268 2.36 -12.06 -6.65
CA GLY A 268 1.87 -12.18 -8.04
C GLY A 268 2.79 -12.98 -8.95
N VAL A 269 4.11 -12.93 -8.72
CA VAL A 269 5.10 -13.77 -9.43
C VAL A 269 5.07 -15.22 -8.94
N ILE A 270 4.99 -15.47 -7.63
CA ILE A 270 4.86 -16.83 -7.08
C ILE A 270 3.56 -17.50 -7.53
N GLY A 271 2.43 -16.77 -7.48
CA GLY A 271 1.15 -17.22 -7.99
C GLY A 271 1.12 -17.46 -9.50
N ALA A 272 2.02 -16.83 -10.27
CA ALA A 272 2.16 -17.07 -11.71
C ALA A 272 2.87 -18.40 -12.02
N PHE A 273 3.92 -18.76 -11.26
CA PHE A 273 4.59 -20.06 -11.39
C PHE A 273 3.62 -21.24 -11.16
N ALA A 274 2.67 -21.09 -10.23
CA ALA A 274 1.59 -22.07 -10.00
C ALA A 274 0.64 -22.27 -11.21
N ILE A 275 0.79 -21.48 -12.29
CA ILE A 275 0.03 -21.57 -13.55
C ILE A 275 0.96 -21.88 -14.73
N THR A 276 2.16 -21.28 -14.80
CA THR A 276 3.13 -21.53 -15.87
C THR A 276 4.55 -21.11 -15.50
N ASN A 277 5.53 -21.91 -15.92
CA ASN A 277 6.96 -21.57 -15.82
C ASN A 277 7.46 -20.78 -17.05
N HIS A 278 6.61 -20.51 -18.04
CA HIS A 278 7.02 -19.83 -19.27
C HIS A 278 7.12 -18.31 -19.08
N ILE A 279 8.34 -17.80 -18.91
CA ILE A 279 8.63 -16.41 -18.50
C ILE A 279 7.96 -15.34 -19.38
N PHE A 280 7.82 -15.56 -20.68
CA PHE A 280 7.14 -14.61 -21.56
C PHE A 280 5.62 -14.54 -21.36
N TRP A 281 4.98 -15.63 -20.88
CA TRP A 281 3.56 -15.62 -20.52
C TRP A 281 3.36 -14.90 -19.19
N MET A 282 4.23 -15.15 -18.21
CA MET A 282 4.25 -14.44 -16.92
C MET A 282 4.46 -12.92 -17.12
N ALA A 283 5.53 -12.53 -17.81
CA ALA A 283 5.86 -11.12 -18.04
C ALA A 283 4.74 -10.36 -18.79
N LEU A 284 4.05 -11.02 -19.73
CA LEU A 284 2.94 -10.41 -20.45
C LEU A 284 1.64 -10.34 -19.62
N GLY A 285 1.27 -11.42 -18.94
CA GLY A 285 0.05 -11.48 -18.12
C GLY A 285 0.12 -10.57 -16.89
N LEU A 286 1.19 -10.71 -16.09
CA LEU A 286 1.44 -9.84 -14.93
C LEU A 286 1.69 -8.39 -15.37
N GLY A 287 2.32 -8.18 -16.53
CA GLY A 287 2.50 -6.84 -17.10
C GLY A 287 1.19 -6.15 -17.47
N ILE A 288 0.23 -6.87 -18.06
CA ILE A 288 -1.14 -6.37 -18.32
C ILE A 288 -1.84 -6.06 -16.99
N GLY A 289 -1.76 -6.95 -16.00
CA GLY A 289 -2.38 -6.73 -14.69
C GLY A 289 -1.82 -5.50 -13.96
N ALA A 290 -0.50 -5.35 -13.92
CA ALA A 290 0.18 -4.19 -13.35
C ALA A 290 -0.24 -2.86 -14.00
N MET A 291 -0.49 -2.84 -15.31
CA MET A 291 -1.05 -1.66 -16.00
C MET A 291 -2.44 -1.30 -15.48
N TYR A 292 -3.31 -2.27 -15.19
CA TYR A 292 -4.62 -2.02 -14.58
C TYR A 292 -4.51 -1.58 -13.11
N VAL A 293 -3.64 -2.20 -12.31
CA VAL A 293 -3.36 -1.81 -10.92
C VAL A 293 -2.95 -0.34 -10.85
N ARG A 294 -1.95 0.06 -11.64
CA ARG A 294 -1.53 1.47 -11.78
C ARG A 294 -2.68 2.36 -12.28
N SER A 295 -3.52 1.89 -13.20
CA SER A 295 -4.70 2.65 -13.69
C SER A 295 -5.79 2.83 -12.63
N LEU A 296 -5.98 1.84 -11.75
CA LEU A 296 -6.89 1.91 -10.61
C LEU A 296 -6.38 2.93 -9.60
N THR A 297 -5.08 2.95 -9.30
CA THR A 297 -4.46 4.00 -8.46
C THR A 297 -4.74 5.41 -9.02
N VAL A 298 -4.55 5.63 -10.33
CA VAL A 298 -4.91 6.91 -10.99
C VAL A 298 -6.38 7.25 -10.81
N TYR A 299 -7.25 6.26 -10.99
CA TYR A 299 -8.69 6.44 -10.91
C TYR A 299 -9.12 6.84 -9.49
N LEU A 300 -8.59 6.16 -8.47
CA LEU A 300 -8.92 6.42 -7.07
C LEU A 300 -8.52 7.83 -6.64
N VAL A 301 -7.27 8.25 -6.95
CA VAL A 301 -6.80 9.62 -6.66
C VAL A 301 -7.61 10.67 -7.42
N ARG A 302 -7.84 10.49 -8.74
CA ARG A 302 -8.52 11.50 -9.58
C ARG A 302 -10.04 11.56 -9.42
N GLN A 303 -10.64 10.68 -8.61
CA GLN A 303 -12.06 10.76 -8.27
C GLN A 303 -12.31 11.30 -6.85
N GLY A 304 -11.27 11.50 -6.03
CA GLY A 304 -11.46 11.81 -4.59
C GLY A 304 -12.10 10.65 -3.82
N THR A 305 -12.07 9.43 -4.37
CA THR A 305 -12.84 8.30 -3.79
C THR A 305 -12.29 7.79 -2.46
N LEU A 306 -11.05 8.12 -2.12
CA LEU A 306 -10.53 7.91 -0.76
C LEU A 306 -11.15 8.86 0.26
N ASP A 307 -11.51 10.06 -0.17
CA ASP A 307 -12.00 11.13 0.69
C ASP A 307 -13.54 11.04 0.82
N ASP A 308 -14.24 10.68 -0.27
CA ASP A 308 -15.65 10.27 -0.27
C ASP A 308 -15.90 9.05 0.64
N TYR A 309 -14.96 8.10 0.69
CA TYR A 309 -15.13 6.82 1.38
C TYR A 309 -14.12 6.62 2.51
N VAL A 310 -14.14 7.52 3.50
CA VAL A 310 -13.40 7.48 4.79
C VAL A 310 -12.74 6.15 5.19
N TYR A 311 -13.50 5.05 5.36
CA TYR A 311 -12.91 3.82 5.91
C TYR A 311 -12.09 3.03 4.88
N LEU A 312 -12.10 3.42 3.60
CA LEU A 312 -11.35 2.79 2.53
C LEU A 312 -9.84 2.77 2.84
N GLU A 313 -9.30 3.87 3.38
CA GLU A 313 -7.89 3.97 3.80
C GLU A 313 -7.59 3.06 5.00
N HIS A 314 -8.54 2.89 5.94
CA HIS A 314 -8.41 1.91 7.04
C HIS A 314 -8.41 0.47 6.51
N GLY A 315 -9.37 0.11 5.65
CA GLY A 315 -9.46 -1.24 5.08
C GLY A 315 -8.23 -1.59 4.24
N ALA A 316 -7.63 -0.62 3.58
CA ALA A 316 -6.36 -0.77 2.87
C ALA A 316 -5.23 -1.11 3.83
N HIS A 317 -5.01 -0.33 4.90
CA HIS A 317 -3.98 -0.63 5.89
C HIS A 317 -4.21 -1.96 6.64
N TYR A 318 -5.48 -2.35 6.90
CA TYR A 318 -5.78 -3.68 7.41
C TYR A 318 -5.43 -4.80 6.42
N ALA A 319 -5.58 -4.58 5.10
CA ALA A 319 -5.09 -5.51 4.08
C ALA A 319 -3.56 -5.59 4.08
N ILE A 320 -2.83 -4.47 4.24
CA ILE A 320 -1.37 -4.49 4.43
C ILE A 320 -0.98 -5.36 5.64
N GLY A 321 -1.62 -5.15 6.79
CA GLY A 321 -1.35 -5.91 8.01
C GLY A 321 -1.68 -7.40 7.88
N ALA A 322 -2.76 -7.73 7.17
CA ALA A 322 -3.14 -9.10 6.86
C ALA A 322 -2.10 -9.76 5.93
N LEU A 323 -1.68 -9.09 4.86
CA LEU A 323 -0.70 -9.61 3.91
C LEU A 323 0.69 -9.73 4.55
N ALA A 324 1.11 -8.77 5.37
CA ALA A 324 2.32 -8.86 6.17
C ALA A 324 2.34 -10.10 7.08
N ALA A 325 1.21 -10.43 7.71
CA ALA A 325 1.05 -11.65 8.47
C ALA A 325 1.07 -12.91 7.58
N LEU A 326 0.39 -12.89 6.44
CA LEU A 326 0.39 -14.01 5.48
C LEU A 326 1.80 -14.32 4.98
N LEU A 327 2.58 -13.32 4.54
CA LEU A 327 3.98 -13.47 4.11
C LEU A 327 4.84 -14.16 5.18
N LEU A 328 4.73 -13.75 6.44
CA LEU A 328 5.49 -14.38 7.52
C LEU A 328 5.04 -15.82 7.79
N ILE A 329 3.77 -16.17 7.50
CA ILE A 329 3.22 -17.53 7.62
C ILE A 329 3.59 -18.40 6.40
N THR A 330 3.64 -17.85 5.18
CA THR A 330 3.98 -18.58 3.95
C THR A 330 5.43 -19.06 3.93
N ILE A 331 6.31 -18.48 4.75
CA ILE A 331 7.67 -19.01 5.02
C ILE A 331 7.63 -20.51 5.32
N LYS A 332 6.58 -21.02 5.97
CA LYS A 332 6.43 -22.43 6.36
C LYS A 332 5.23 -23.15 5.73
N TYR A 333 4.12 -22.46 5.53
CA TYR A 333 2.86 -23.08 5.09
C TYR A 333 2.47 -22.61 3.70
N GLN A 334 2.23 -23.52 2.76
CA GLN A 334 1.61 -23.14 1.49
C GLN A 334 0.19 -22.63 1.75
N ILE A 335 -0.04 -21.35 1.53
CA ILE A 335 -1.36 -20.72 1.50
C ILE A 335 -1.77 -20.62 0.02
N SER A 336 -3.06 -20.79 -0.28
CA SER A 336 -3.54 -20.58 -1.65
C SER A 336 -3.68 -19.08 -1.92
N GLU A 337 -3.17 -18.61 -3.06
CA GLU A 337 -3.30 -17.20 -3.48
C GLU A 337 -4.76 -16.72 -3.56
N VAL A 338 -5.71 -17.63 -3.77
CA VAL A 338 -7.14 -17.34 -3.71
C VAL A 338 -7.56 -16.87 -2.31
N ILE A 339 -6.96 -17.40 -1.25
CA ILE A 339 -7.19 -16.95 0.13
C ILE A 339 -6.53 -15.58 0.36
N THR A 340 -5.29 -15.41 -0.10
CA THR A 340 -4.55 -14.14 -0.04
C THR A 340 -5.34 -12.99 -0.67
N GLY A 341 -5.72 -13.14 -1.95
CA GLY A 341 -6.49 -12.14 -2.69
C GLY A 341 -7.91 -11.91 -2.15
N LEU A 342 -8.62 -12.97 -1.73
CA LEU A 342 -9.95 -12.81 -1.13
C LEU A 342 -9.91 -12.11 0.23
N LEU A 343 -8.82 -12.22 0.98
CA LEU A 343 -8.65 -11.50 2.25
C LEU A 343 -8.47 -9.99 2.01
N GLY A 344 -7.57 -9.61 1.10
CA GLY A 344 -7.37 -8.21 0.69
C GLY A 344 -8.63 -7.60 0.09
N VAL A 345 -9.19 -8.21 -0.96
CA VAL A 345 -10.44 -7.78 -1.60
C VAL A 345 -11.61 -7.74 -0.60
N GLY A 346 -11.69 -8.70 0.33
CA GLY A 346 -12.72 -8.75 1.36
C GLY A 346 -12.63 -7.58 2.35
N LEU A 347 -11.43 -7.20 2.78
CA LEU A 347 -11.21 -6.06 3.68
C LEU A 347 -11.54 -4.72 2.99
N ILE A 348 -11.10 -4.53 1.74
CA ILE A 348 -11.46 -3.35 0.94
C ILE A 348 -12.97 -3.27 0.70
N ALA A 349 -13.62 -4.38 0.32
CA ALA A 349 -15.06 -4.41 0.09
C ALA A 349 -15.87 -4.13 1.36
N ALA A 350 -15.42 -4.63 2.52
CA ALA A 350 -16.06 -4.40 3.81
C ALA A 350 -15.91 -2.93 4.27
N SER A 351 -14.75 -2.31 4.06
CA SER A 351 -14.52 -0.91 4.45
C SER A 351 -15.23 0.07 3.50
N PHE A 352 -15.27 -0.23 2.20
CA PHE A 352 -16.09 0.47 1.22
C PHE A 352 -17.58 0.39 1.58
N TRP A 353 -18.11 -0.81 1.86
CA TRP A 353 -19.51 -1.00 2.28
C TRP A 353 -19.83 -0.26 3.58
N SER A 354 -18.90 -0.27 4.55
CA SER A 354 -19.01 0.48 5.79
C SER A 354 -19.11 1.99 5.54
N SER A 355 -18.31 2.51 4.60
CA SER A 355 -18.33 3.93 4.21
C SER A 355 -19.62 4.29 3.48
N VAL A 356 -20.07 3.49 2.51
CA VAL A 356 -21.37 3.65 1.84
C VAL A 356 -22.52 3.65 2.86
N ARG A 357 -22.47 2.79 3.88
CA ARG A 357 -23.47 2.75 4.96
C ARG A 357 -23.43 4.02 5.83
N ARG A 358 -22.25 4.49 6.22
CA ARG A 358 -22.07 5.77 6.94
C ARG A 358 -22.65 6.93 6.14
N ASN A 359 -22.27 7.07 4.87
CA ASN A 359 -22.68 8.20 4.03
C ASN A 359 -24.20 8.19 3.79
N ARG A 360 -24.82 7.02 3.62
CA ARG A 360 -26.30 6.89 3.56
C ARG A 360 -26.98 7.27 4.87
N ALA A 361 -26.40 6.93 6.02
CA ALA A 361 -26.95 7.29 7.33
C ALA A 361 -26.85 8.81 7.58
N ILE A 362 -25.74 9.43 7.19
CA ILE A 362 -25.57 10.89 7.25
C ILE A 362 -26.56 11.59 6.30
N ALA A 363 -26.71 11.11 5.07
CA ALA A 363 -27.67 11.67 4.12
C ALA A 363 -29.12 11.56 4.62
N ALA A 364 -29.51 10.42 5.20
CA ALA A 364 -30.84 10.23 5.79
C ALA A 364 -31.08 11.15 7.01
N GLY A 365 -30.10 11.28 7.91
CA GLY A 365 -30.18 12.20 9.05
C GLY A 365 -30.04 13.70 8.70
N GLY A 366 -29.72 14.02 7.44
CA GLY A 366 -29.67 15.40 6.94
C GLY A 366 -31.01 15.93 6.41
N ASP A 367 -31.95 15.04 6.05
CA ASP A 367 -33.24 15.40 5.45
C ASP A 367 -34.25 15.89 6.51
N ASP A 368 -34.15 15.37 7.75
CA ASP A 368 -34.98 15.79 8.90
C ASP A 368 -34.68 17.22 9.40
N GLY A 369 -33.63 17.88 8.90
CA GLY A 369 -33.26 19.25 9.27
C GLY A 369 -33.94 20.36 8.45
N GLY A 370 -34.86 20.01 7.54
CA GLY A 370 -35.12 20.81 6.33
C GLY A 370 -36.49 21.49 6.15
N GLY A 371 -37.40 21.55 7.13
CA GLY A 371 -38.74 22.13 6.83
C GLY A 371 -39.70 22.42 7.99
N GLY A 372 -39.70 23.68 8.47
CA GLY A 372 -40.71 24.25 9.38
C GLY A 372 -40.52 23.88 10.86
N GLY A 373 -40.96 24.67 11.84
CA GLY A 373 -41.57 26.02 11.79
C GLY A 373 -41.60 26.61 13.20
N GLY A 374 -41.74 27.94 13.34
CA GLY A 374 -41.68 28.62 14.64
C GLY A 374 -42.95 28.48 15.50
N GLY A 375 -42.76 28.42 16.82
CA GLY A 375 -43.78 28.23 17.87
C GLY A 375 -43.13 27.51 19.07
N ASP A 376 -42.70 28.12 20.17
CA ASP A 376 -43.38 29.02 21.15
C ASP A 376 -43.98 28.21 22.33
N ASP A 377 -43.41 28.44 23.52
CA ASP A 377 -43.79 28.14 24.92
C ASP A 377 -44.54 26.85 25.37
N GLY A 378 -44.24 26.38 26.60
CA GLY A 378 -45.06 25.41 27.35
C GLY A 378 -44.35 24.59 28.44
N ASP A 379 -44.64 24.89 29.71
CA ASP A 379 -44.21 24.16 30.93
C ASP A 379 -44.74 22.69 30.99
N ASP A 380 -44.22 21.74 31.79
CA ASP A 380 -44.43 21.69 33.26
C ASP A 380 -43.55 20.65 34.03
N ASP A 381 -43.01 21.13 35.15
CA ASP A 381 -42.90 20.54 36.52
C ASP A 381 -42.01 19.31 36.89
N ALA A 382 -41.56 19.35 38.16
CA ALA A 382 -40.95 18.35 39.06
C ALA A 382 -39.55 17.76 38.73
N GLY A 383 -38.53 17.86 39.59
CA GLY A 383 -38.42 18.59 40.88
C GLY A 383 -37.26 18.09 41.77
N ASP A 384 -36.88 18.89 42.77
CA ASP A 384 -35.91 18.62 43.88
C ASP A 384 -34.40 18.48 43.48
N GLY A 385 -33.43 19.17 44.11
CA GLY A 385 -33.49 20.24 45.12
C GLY A 385 -32.10 20.60 45.71
N GLY A 386 -31.92 21.85 46.17
CA GLY A 386 -30.78 22.32 46.98
C GLY A 386 -29.74 23.24 46.30
N ASP A 387 -29.69 24.50 46.75
CA ASP A 387 -28.58 25.20 47.44
C ASP A 387 -27.12 24.79 47.09
N ASP A 388 -26.10 25.64 46.89
CA ASP A 388 -25.86 27.11 47.05
C ASP A 388 -24.58 27.45 46.18
N SER A 389 -24.09 28.68 45.87
CA SER A 389 -24.34 30.05 46.37
C SER A 389 -24.15 31.15 45.29
N GLU A 390 -24.57 32.37 45.63
CA GLU A 390 -24.18 33.67 45.06
C GLU A 390 -22.65 33.96 45.10
N ALA A 391 -22.04 34.88 44.34
CA ALA A 391 -22.44 35.68 43.17
C ALA A 391 -21.20 36.31 42.45
N LYS A 392 -21.40 36.87 41.24
CA LYS A 392 -20.54 37.92 40.65
C LYS A 392 -21.16 39.30 40.90
N PRO A 393 -20.36 40.39 40.95
CA PRO A 393 -20.24 41.26 39.76
C PRO A 393 -18.79 41.74 39.52
N GLU A 394 -18.26 41.63 38.30
CA GLU A 394 -18.26 42.62 37.20
C GLU A 394 -17.03 43.55 37.16
N VAL A 395 -16.61 43.88 35.94
CA VAL A 395 -15.47 44.73 35.58
C VAL A 395 -15.93 46.20 35.49
N PRO A 396 -15.05 47.20 35.57
CA PRO A 396 -14.50 47.72 34.30
C PRO A 396 -13.03 48.14 34.36
N SER A 397 -12.47 48.42 33.19
CA SER A 397 -11.09 48.81 32.94
C SER A 397 -10.79 50.29 33.21
N GLY A 398 -9.56 50.60 33.64
CA GLY A 398 -8.84 51.78 33.15
C GLY A 398 -8.41 52.83 34.18
N VAL A 399 -7.14 52.74 34.61
CA VAL A 399 -6.14 53.84 34.51
C VAL A 399 -4.85 53.21 34.00
#